data_AF-R7ZA87-F1
#
_entry.id   AF-R7ZA87-F1
#
_cell.length_a   1.000
_cell.length_b   1.000
_cell.length_c   1.000
_cell.angle_alpha   90.00
_cell.angle_beta   90.00
_cell.angle_gamma   90.00
#
_symmetry.space_group_name_H-M   'P 1'
#
loop_
_entity.id
_entity.type
_entity.pdbx_description
1 polymer ?
#
loop_
_entity_poly.entity_id
_entity_poly.type
_entity_poly.pdbx_seq_one_letter_code
_entity_poly.pdbx_strand_id
1 'polypeptide(L)'
;MKYIEPVKSAVLFLLVMLSVVLTFIIWTYTPDYKFIEQTEGKEILIGPQKSTEDVIRPYKAIIRAEDGFTGTVSNGAMKDMMNAFKGWNILDLVRINNKISPDYVNELIRANNRMTVFFAGEIPFSAFSSIFQFADKELPETTFNRMIIDWSQYNNKELQVFFVSSNNDSLLRSHVSLSNANQFVRDIIEPSKQYGVFKEVERDGYTSLYVANDKIESVKYTYYIDDEQLSLESFKNVLFTDPNIVQRTVESTTSEKYTDGMSLMTVDRRLKSLNYVYPAAESSERIEPSKLLNSSFEFINEHGGFTADYRYVSTSTSKNQLDYQLYLEGLPVYSDQATTRITTVWGDNRIFRYKRPYFTLDMDIPSEKEIKELPSGTEIVEKIHTLNNIVLSDIDEIVVGYYLTKEENEQLFNLEPRWFVIRNGAWILLTPDMLGGVKNGLE
;
A
#
# COMPACT_ATOMS: atom_id res chain seq x y z
N MET A 1 51.63 -22.77 74.83
CA MET A 1 50.96 -22.44 73.55
C MET A 1 50.36 -23.70 72.93
N LYS A 2 49.19 -24.18 73.36
CA LYS A 2 48.71 -25.52 72.91
C LYS A 2 47.26 -25.58 72.40
N TYR A 3 46.55 -24.46 72.30
CA TYR A 3 45.16 -24.42 71.82
C TYR A 3 44.92 -23.43 70.66
N ILE A 4 45.96 -22.76 70.15
CA ILE A 4 45.82 -21.76 69.08
C ILE A 4 45.64 -22.42 67.70
N GLU A 5 46.35 -23.52 67.44
CA GLU A 5 46.23 -24.27 66.17
C GLU A 5 44.85 -24.88 65.93
N PRO A 6 44.22 -25.62 66.88
CA PRO A 6 42.89 -26.18 66.64
C PRO A 6 41.82 -25.09 66.48
N VAL A 7 41.96 -23.94 67.17
CA VAL A 7 41.04 -22.80 67.02
C VAL A 7 41.19 -22.15 65.64
N LYS A 8 42.42 -21.97 65.14
CA LYS A 8 42.67 -21.46 63.79
C LYS A 8 42.10 -22.39 62.72
N SER A 9 42.29 -23.70 62.87
CA SER A 9 41.72 -24.68 61.94
C SER A 9 40.19 -24.73 61.98
N ALA A 10 39.58 -24.59 63.16
CA ALA A 10 38.12 -24.53 63.30
C ALA A 10 37.54 -23.24 62.68
N VAL A 11 38.18 -22.10 62.89
CA VAL A 11 37.78 -20.82 62.27
C VAL A 11 37.94 -20.87 60.75
N LEU A 12 39.04 -21.45 60.25
CA LEU A 12 39.26 -21.62 58.81
C LEU A 12 38.21 -22.53 58.19
N PHE A 13 37.90 -23.66 58.83
CA PHE A 13 36.86 -24.57 58.36
C PHE A 13 35.48 -23.90 58.32
N LEU A 14 35.15 -23.10 59.34
CA LEU A 14 33.90 -22.34 59.37
C LEU A 14 33.83 -21.28 58.26
N LEU A 15 34.94 -20.58 57.99
CA LEU A 15 35.03 -19.63 56.88
C LEU A 15 34.85 -20.30 55.51
N VAL A 16 35.45 -21.47 55.31
CA VAL A 16 35.29 -22.25 54.08
C VAL A 16 33.84 -22.70 53.91
N MET A 17 33.21 -23.22 54.97
CA MET A 17 31.79 -23.59 54.93
C MET A 17 30.88 -22.39 54.65
N LEU A 18 31.15 -21.24 55.27
CA LEU A 18 30.39 -20.01 55.03
C LEU A 18 30.53 -19.55 53.57
N SER A 19 31.75 -19.63 53.00
CA SER A 19 32.00 -19.30 51.60
C SER A 19 31.23 -20.23 50.65
N VAL A 20 31.19 -21.53 50.94
CA VAL A 20 30.44 -22.50 50.11
C VAL A 20 28.94 -22.22 50.19
N VAL A 21 28.41 -21.96 51.38
CA VAL A 21 26.99 -21.60 51.56
C VAL A 21 26.65 -20.29 50.85
N LEU A 22 27.47 -19.26 50.98
CA LEU A 22 27.25 -17.98 50.32
C LEU A 22 27.29 -18.13 48.79
N THR A 23 28.24 -18.91 48.29
CA THR A 23 28.35 -19.22 46.85
C THR A 23 27.12 -19.98 46.36
N PHE A 24 26.65 -20.97 47.13
CA PHE A 24 25.42 -21.70 46.82
C PHE A 24 24.20 -20.79 46.83
N ILE A 25 24.10 -19.86 47.79
CA ILE A 25 23.03 -18.86 47.82
C ILE A 25 23.08 -18.00 46.56
N ILE A 26 24.24 -17.46 46.16
CA ILE A 26 24.35 -16.64 44.95
C ILE A 26 23.98 -17.42 43.69
N TRP A 27 24.39 -18.69 43.60
CA TRP A 27 24.10 -19.53 42.43
C TRP A 27 22.63 -19.96 42.36
N THR A 28 21.96 -20.08 43.51
CA THR A 28 20.54 -20.46 43.60
C THR A 28 19.62 -19.24 43.73
N TYR A 29 20.18 -18.04 43.85
CA TYR A 29 19.43 -16.79 43.90
C TYR A 29 19.04 -16.38 42.47
N THR A 30 17.86 -16.84 42.06
CA THR A 30 17.10 -16.19 41.00
C THR A 30 16.42 -14.97 41.61
N PRO A 31 16.84 -13.72 41.30
CA PRO A 31 16.07 -12.57 41.72
C PRO A 31 14.64 -12.73 41.18
N ASP A 32 13.64 -12.48 42.03
CA ASP A 32 12.29 -12.19 41.55
C ASP A 32 12.42 -10.92 40.71
N TYR A 33 12.67 -11.10 39.42
CA TYR A 33 12.23 -10.12 38.45
C TYR A 33 10.72 -10.08 38.66
N LYS A 34 10.25 -9.12 39.47
CA LYS A 34 8.92 -8.59 39.26
C LYS A 34 8.93 -8.30 37.78
N PHE A 35 8.17 -9.08 37.01
CA PHE A 35 7.73 -8.63 35.71
C PHE A 35 7.31 -7.19 35.98
N ILE A 36 7.95 -6.25 35.28
CA ILE A 36 7.23 -5.03 34.98
C ILE A 36 6.00 -5.62 34.31
N GLU A 37 4.88 -5.68 35.04
CA GLU A 37 3.59 -5.76 34.40
C GLU A 37 3.70 -4.63 33.39
N GLN A 38 3.96 -4.99 32.12
CA GLN A 38 3.57 -4.15 31.02
C GLN A 38 2.17 -3.80 31.42
N THR A 39 1.98 -2.56 31.82
CA THR A 39 0.65 -2.06 32.08
C THR A 39 -0.07 -2.47 30.82
N GLU A 40 -1.05 -3.38 30.92
CA GLU A 40 -2.01 -3.64 29.86
C GLU A 40 -2.81 -2.34 29.72
N GLY A 41 -2.12 -1.27 29.33
CA GLY A 41 -2.69 -0.07 28.78
C GLY A 41 -3.25 -0.57 27.49
N LYS A 42 -4.54 -0.91 27.54
CA LYS A 42 -5.39 -1.25 26.40
C LYS A 42 -4.86 -0.49 25.18
N GLU A 43 -4.21 -1.19 24.25
CA GLU A 43 -3.70 -0.55 23.04
C GLU A 43 -4.86 0.20 22.40
N ILE A 44 -4.74 1.52 22.29
CA ILE A 44 -5.79 2.35 21.72
C ILE A 44 -5.74 2.13 20.20
N LEU A 45 -6.56 1.20 19.72
CA LEU A 45 -6.73 0.96 18.30
C LEU A 45 -7.85 1.84 17.75
N ILE A 46 -7.56 2.54 16.65
CA ILE A 46 -8.55 3.32 15.90
C ILE A 46 -9.42 2.39 15.04
N GLY A 47 -8.84 1.30 14.54
CA GLY A 47 -9.49 0.31 13.69
C GLY A 47 -8.78 -1.04 13.75
N PRO A 48 -9.22 -2.02 12.95
CA PRO A 48 -8.53 -3.31 12.88
C PRO A 48 -7.16 -3.15 12.21
N GLN A 49 -6.18 -3.90 12.71
CA GLN A 49 -4.89 -4.03 12.05
C GLN A 49 -5.04 -4.81 10.73
N LYS A 50 -4.23 -4.45 9.75
CA LYS A 50 -4.18 -5.03 8.40
C LYS A 50 -2.89 -5.84 8.23
N SER A 51 -2.89 -6.76 7.28
CA SER A 51 -1.67 -7.42 6.81
C SER A 51 -1.06 -6.62 5.65
N THR A 52 0.22 -6.86 5.34
CA THR A 52 0.88 -6.22 4.20
C THR A 52 0.18 -6.55 2.87
N GLU A 53 -0.37 -7.76 2.72
CA GLU A 53 -1.14 -8.21 1.54
C GLU A 53 -2.51 -7.50 1.38
N ASP A 54 -3.02 -6.86 2.43
CA ASP A 54 -4.21 -6.01 2.32
C ASP A 54 -3.88 -4.64 1.69
N VAL A 55 -2.67 -4.15 1.90
CA VAL A 55 -2.23 -2.80 1.50
C VAL A 55 -1.44 -2.82 0.20
N ILE A 56 -0.68 -3.89 -0.07
CA ILE A 56 0.06 -4.09 -1.32
C ILE A 56 -0.75 -5.03 -2.20
N ARG A 57 -1.50 -4.44 -3.13
CA ARG A 57 -2.33 -5.20 -4.08
C ARG A 57 -2.16 -4.71 -5.51
N PRO A 58 -2.21 -5.63 -6.49
CA PRO A 58 -2.27 -5.23 -7.88
C PRO A 58 -3.62 -4.59 -8.19
N TYR A 59 -3.62 -3.71 -9.19
CA TYR A 59 -4.84 -3.05 -9.66
C TYR A 59 -5.30 -3.54 -11.03
N LYS A 60 -4.43 -4.23 -11.76
CA LYS A 60 -4.70 -4.73 -13.12
C LYS A 60 -3.84 -5.96 -13.39
N ALA A 61 -4.41 -6.91 -14.11
CA ALA A 61 -3.66 -7.97 -14.76
C ALA A 61 -4.08 -8.08 -16.22
N ILE A 62 -3.10 -8.26 -17.11
CA ILE A 62 -3.33 -8.55 -18.53
C ILE A 62 -2.66 -9.86 -18.90
N ILE A 63 -3.28 -10.60 -19.79
CA ILE A 63 -2.79 -11.86 -20.34
C ILE A 63 -2.67 -11.70 -21.84
N ARG A 64 -1.55 -12.16 -22.39
CA ARG A 64 -1.43 -12.34 -23.84
C ARG A 64 -2.13 -13.63 -24.25
N ALA A 65 -3.26 -13.50 -24.95
CA ALA A 65 -3.99 -14.59 -25.59
C ALA A 65 -3.63 -14.68 -27.10
N GLU A 66 -4.06 -15.73 -27.80
CA GLU A 66 -3.74 -15.94 -29.23
C GLU A 66 -4.12 -14.72 -30.11
N ASP A 67 -5.32 -14.16 -29.90
CA ASP A 67 -5.89 -13.10 -30.74
C ASP A 67 -5.82 -11.68 -30.13
N GLY A 68 -5.12 -11.48 -29.02
CA GLY A 68 -5.00 -10.16 -28.40
C GLY A 68 -4.57 -10.17 -26.94
N PHE A 69 -4.98 -9.13 -26.20
CA PHE A 69 -4.85 -9.11 -24.75
C PHE A 69 -6.22 -9.33 -24.12
N THR A 70 -6.28 -10.19 -23.11
CA THR A 70 -7.39 -10.23 -22.16
C THR A 70 -6.90 -9.67 -20.83
N GLY A 71 -7.81 -9.30 -19.94
CA GLY A 71 -7.39 -8.75 -18.67
C GLY A 71 -8.53 -8.47 -17.71
N THR A 72 -8.16 -8.13 -16.49
CA THR A 72 -9.10 -7.83 -15.43
C THR A 72 -8.56 -6.75 -14.51
N VAL A 73 -9.48 -5.93 -14.02
CA VAL A 73 -9.28 -4.94 -12.94
C VAL A 73 -10.13 -5.29 -11.72
N SER A 74 -10.75 -6.48 -11.72
CA SER A 74 -11.65 -6.92 -10.64
C SER A 74 -10.90 -7.12 -9.34
N ASN A 75 -11.43 -6.56 -8.26
CA ASN A 75 -10.89 -6.72 -6.91
C ASN A 75 -10.79 -8.21 -6.50
N GLY A 76 -11.83 -9.00 -6.82
CA GLY A 76 -11.87 -10.42 -6.50
C GLY A 76 -10.75 -11.18 -7.21
N ALA A 77 -10.60 -10.96 -8.52
CA ALA A 77 -9.54 -11.58 -9.30
C ALA A 77 -8.14 -11.21 -8.78
N MET A 78 -7.92 -9.94 -8.42
CA MET A 78 -6.63 -9.50 -7.84
C MET A 78 -6.36 -10.19 -6.50
N LYS A 79 -7.38 -10.34 -5.64
CA LYS A 79 -7.26 -11.06 -4.37
C LYS A 79 -6.95 -12.54 -4.58
N ASP A 80 -7.63 -13.19 -5.51
CA ASP A 80 -7.42 -14.60 -5.82
C ASP A 80 -6.02 -14.86 -6.39
N MET A 81 -5.52 -13.96 -7.25
CA MET A 81 -4.14 -14.00 -7.74
C MET A 81 -3.12 -13.87 -6.59
N MET A 82 -3.30 -12.90 -5.69
CA MET A 82 -2.40 -12.74 -4.54
C MET A 82 -2.42 -13.96 -3.61
N ASN A 83 -3.58 -14.59 -3.44
CA ASN A 83 -3.69 -15.84 -2.69
C ASN A 83 -2.98 -16.99 -3.40
N ALA A 84 -3.09 -17.09 -4.73
CA ALA A 84 -2.42 -18.11 -5.52
C ALA A 84 -0.88 -17.95 -5.51
N PHE A 85 -0.40 -16.71 -5.42
CA PHE A 85 1.01 -16.34 -5.29
C PHE A 85 1.60 -16.66 -3.91
N LYS A 86 0.75 -16.81 -2.89
CA LYS A 86 1.17 -17.04 -1.52
C LYS A 86 1.96 -18.33 -1.40
N GLY A 87 3.18 -18.23 -0.86
CA GLY A 87 4.07 -19.37 -0.68
C GLY A 87 4.77 -19.84 -1.96
N TRP A 88 4.74 -19.05 -3.04
CA TRP A 88 5.65 -19.28 -4.16
C TRP A 88 7.10 -19.11 -3.69
N ASN A 89 7.94 -20.06 -4.09
CA ASN A 89 9.37 -20.04 -3.84
C ASN A 89 10.07 -19.35 -5.01
N ILE A 90 10.50 -18.12 -4.79
CA ILE A 90 11.29 -17.32 -5.74
C ILE A 90 12.75 -17.75 -5.64
N LEU A 91 13.28 -18.30 -6.74
CA LEU A 91 14.62 -18.86 -6.84
C LEU A 91 15.47 -18.04 -7.82
N ASP A 92 16.78 -17.97 -7.56
CA ASP A 92 17.77 -17.38 -8.46
C ASP A 92 17.39 -16.00 -8.96
N LEU A 93 17.23 -15.04 -8.04
CA LEU A 93 16.85 -13.67 -8.41
C LEU A 93 18.06 -12.96 -9.06
N VAL A 94 18.10 -12.96 -10.39
CA VAL A 94 19.22 -12.44 -11.18
C VAL A 94 18.84 -11.14 -11.88
N ARG A 95 19.67 -10.11 -11.73
CA ARG A 95 19.53 -8.88 -12.49
C ARG A 95 19.97 -9.10 -13.94
N ILE A 96 19.08 -8.82 -14.88
CA ILE A 96 19.35 -8.97 -16.33
C ILE A 96 19.95 -7.70 -16.91
N ASN A 97 19.43 -6.54 -16.53
CA ASN A 97 19.93 -5.26 -17.02
C ASN A 97 19.72 -4.14 -16.00
N ASN A 98 20.60 -3.14 -16.02
CA ASN A 98 20.52 -1.94 -15.20
C ASN A 98 19.73 -0.81 -15.86
N LYS A 99 19.45 -0.91 -17.17
CA LYS A 99 18.62 0.05 -17.91
C LYS A 99 17.97 -0.62 -19.11
N ILE A 100 16.70 -0.94 -18.98
CA ILE A 100 15.91 -1.60 -20.02
C ILE A 100 15.18 -0.57 -20.88
N SER A 101 15.11 -0.81 -22.19
CA SER A 101 14.27 0.03 -23.05
C SER A 101 12.79 -0.31 -22.85
N PRO A 102 11.89 0.67 -22.96
CA PRO A 102 10.45 0.42 -22.94
C PRO A 102 10.01 -0.57 -24.02
N ASP A 103 10.60 -0.53 -25.21
CA ASP A 103 10.33 -1.49 -26.29
C ASP A 103 10.60 -2.94 -25.87
N TYR A 104 11.71 -3.19 -25.17
CA TYR A 104 12.01 -4.54 -24.70
C TYR A 104 10.98 -5.02 -23.67
N VAL A 105 10.51 -4.13 -22.79
CA VAL A 105 9.42 -4.46 -21.85
C VAL A 105 8.13 -4.76 -22.60
N ASN A 106 7.78 -3.97 -23.62
CA ASN A 106 6.60 -4.21 -24.45
C ASN A 106 6.68 -5.57 -25.16
N GLU A 107 7.83 -5.92 -25.74
CA GLU A 107 8.06 -7.23 -26.35
C GLU A 107 7.97 -8.37 -25.34
N LEU A 108 8.44 -8.17 -24.09
CA LEU A 108 8.23 -9.15 -23.03
C LEU A 108 6.74 -9.37 -22.72
N ILE A 109 5.93 -8.32 -22.70
CA ILE A 109 4.50 -8.41 -22.40
C ILE A 109 3.73 -9.04 -23.58
N ARG A 110 4.15 -8.79 -24.82
CA ARG A 110 3.52 -9.31 -26.05
C ARG A 110 3.77 -10.78 -26.34
N ALA A 111 4.75 -11.39 -25.69
CA ALA A 111 5.02 -12.81 -25.86
C ALA A 111 3.88 -13.68 -25.30
N ASN A 112 3.58 -14.78 -26.00
CA ASN A 112 2.50 -15.70 -25.63
C ASN A 112 2.74 -16.37 -24.27
N ASN A 113 1.68 -16.91 -23.68
CA ASN A 113 1.73 -17.64 -22.39
C ASN A 113 2.27 -16.79 -21.23
N ARG A 114 1.89 -15.49 -21.25
CA ARG A 114 2.32 -14.54 -20.24
C ARG A 114 1.17 -13.77 -19.65
N MET A 115 1.28 -13.51 -18.36
CA MET A 115 0.45 -12.56 -17.63
C MET A 115 1.34 -11.48 -17.04
N THR A 116 0.93 -10.23 -17.19
CA THR A 116 1.54 -9.10 -16.52
C THR A 116 0.60 -8.58 -15.44
N VAL A 117 1.10 -8.56 -14.21
CA VAL A 117 0.41 -8.05 -13.02
C VAL A 117 0.99 -6.67 -12.69
N PHE A 118 0.13 -5.66 -12.59
CA PHE A 118 0.51 -4.27 -12.37
C PHE A 118 0.19 -3.81 -10.95
N PHE A 119 1.18 -3.17 -10.32
CA PHE A 119 1.07 -2.51 -9.03
C PHE A 119 1.19 -0.99 -9.23
N ALA A 120 0.45 -0.22 -8.43
CA ALA A 120 0.47 1.23 -8.54
C ALA A 120 1.80 1.82 -8.05
N GLY A 121 2.27 1.37 -6.89
CA GLY A 121 3.55 1.76 -6.31
C GLY A 121 4.70 0.83 -6.67
N GLU A 122 5.92 1.36 -6.58
CA GLU A 122 7.18 0.60 -6.64
C GLU A 122 7.39 -0.14 -5.31
N ILE A 123 7.41 -1.47 -5.34
CA ILE A 123 7.42 -2.31 -4.16
C ILE A 123 8.83 -2.88 -3.96
N PRO A 124 9.47 -2.66 -2.79
CA PRO A 124 10.73 -3.30 -2.45
C PRO A 124 10.58 -4.82 -2.35
N PHE A 125 11.58 -5.58 -2.81
CA PHE A 125 11.54 -7.06 -2.74
C PHE A 125 11.37 -7.58 -1.31
N SER A 126 11.99 -6.91 -0.33
CA SER A 126 11.84 -7.26 1.09
C SER A 126 10.39 -7.17 1.57
N ALA A 127 9.58 -6.24 1.05
CA ALA A 127 8.17 -6.10 1.41
C ALA A 127 7.32 -7.27 0.89
N PHE A 128 7.78 -7.95 -0.17
CA PHE A 128 7.14 -9.16 -0.67
C PHE A 128 7.50 -10.43 0.10
N SER A 129 8.44 -10.39 1.05
CA SER A 129 8.78 -11.57 1.86
C SER A 129 7.60 -12.10 2.69
N SER A 130 6.56 -11.29 2.92
CA SER A 130 5.30 -11.73 3.55
C SER A 130 4.38 -12.51 2.61
N ILE A 131 4.58 -12.38 1.29
CA ILE A 131 3.74 -12.99 0.24
C ILE A 131 4.50 -14.15 -0.42
N PHE A 132 5.76 -13.91 -0.79
CA PHE A 132 6.68 -14.85 -1.41
C PHE A 132 7.73 -15.35 -0.43
N GLN A 133 8.15 -16.61 -0.62
CA GLN A 133 9.32 -17.15 0.03
C GLN A 133 10.50 -16.96 -0.92
N PHE A 134 11.55 -16.29 -0.45
CA PHE A 134 12.79 -16.14 -1.21
C PHE A 134 13.81 -17.15 -0.70
N ALA A 135 14.45 -17.89 -1.61
CA ALA A 135 15.54 -18.79 -1.23
C ALA A 135 16.82 -18.03 -0.86
N ASP A 136 17.03 -16.87 -1.49
CA ASP A 136 18.17 -16.00 -1.22
C ASP A 136 18.01 -15.29 0.12
N LYS A 137 19.05 -15.36 0.97
CA LYS A 137 19.06 -14.74 2.30
C LYS A 137 19.17 -13.21 2.25
N GLU A 138 19.81 -12.70 1.20
CA GLU A 138 20.01 -11.27 0.97
C GLU A 138 19.27 -10.88 -0.30
N LEU A 139 18.22 -10.07 -0.13
CA LEU A 139 17.46 -9.53 -1.25
C LEU A 139 18.07 -8.21 -1.72
N PRO A 140 18.04 -7.91 -3.02
CA PRO A 140 18.52 -6.64 -3.53
C PRO A 140 17.64 -5.49 -3.03
N GLU A 141 18.26 -4.40 -2.59
CA GLU A 141 17.58 -3.14 -2.27
C GLU A 141 17.15 -2.43 -3.56
N THR A 142 16.10 -2.96 -4.17
CA THR A 142 15.48 -2.44 -5.39
C THR A 142 13.98 -2.70 -5.33
N THR A 143 13.25 -2.03 -6.21
CA THR A 143 11.80 -2.13 -6.30
C THR A 143 11.36 -2.74 -7.61
N PHE A 144 10.07 -3.04 -7.71
CA PHE A 144 9.37 -3.33 -8.96
C PHE A 144 7.92 -2.87 -8.87
N ASN A 145 7.28 -2.57 -9.99
CA ASN A 145 5.84 -2.30 -10.06
C ASN A 145 5.10 -3.16 -11.09
N ARG A 146 5.82 -4.02 -11.82
CA ARG A 146 5.23 -5.01 -12.73
C ARG A 146 5.88 -6.37 -12.54
N MET A 147 5.04 -7.39 -12.51
CA MET A 147 5.46 -8.79 -12.48
C MET A 147 4.92 -9.49 -13.73
N ILE A 148 5.82 -9.97 -14.58
CA ILE A 148 5.47 -10.73 -15.79
C ILE A 148 5.75 -12.20 -15.51
N ILE A 149 4.71 -13.02 -15.52
CA ILE A 149 4.77 -14.46 -15.27
C ILE A 149 4.71 -15.16 -16.62
N ASP A 150 5.74 -15.93 -16.95
CA ASP A 150 5.83 -16.78 -18.13
C ASP A 150 5.63 -18.24 -17.72
N TRP A 151 4.54 -18.83 -18.21
CA TRP A 151 4.20 -20.22 -17.96
C TRP A 151 4.49 -21.14 -19.13
N SER A 152 5.32 -20.76 -20.10
CA SER A 152 5.65 -21.62 -21.25
C SER A 152 6.26 -22.97 -20.84
N GLN A 153 6.86 -23.06 -19.65
CA GLN A 153 7.48 -24.26 -19.09
C GLN A 153 6.70 -24.89 -17.93
N TYR A 154 5.42 -24.53 -17.73
CA TYR A 154 4.65 -24.99 -16.55
C TYR A 154 4.51 -26.52 -16.45
N ASN A 155 4.58 -27.25 -17.56
CA ASN A 155 4.58 -28.72 -17.59
C ASN A 155 5.79 -29.32 -16.85
N ASN A 156 6.92 -28.59 -16.78
CA ASN A 156 8.09 -28.96 -15.99
C ASN A 156 7.94 -28.53 -14.52
N LYS A 157 6.77 -28.04 -14.12
CA LYS A 157 6.50 -27.43 -12.81
C LYS A 157 7.37 -26.20 -12.52
N GLU A 158 7.73 -25.47 -13.56
CA GLU A 158 8.54 -24.25 -13.45
C GLU A 158 7.82 -23.08 -14.13
N LEU A 159 7.87 -21.93 -13.49
CA LEU A 159 7.50 -20.65 -14.08
C LEU A 159 8.74 -19.76 -14.12
N GLN A 160 8.85 -18.94 -15.15
CA GLN A 160 9.81 -17.85 -15.18
C GLN A 160 9.09 -16.55 -14.83
N VAL A 161 9.67 -15.77 -13.94
CA VAL A 161 9.08 -14.51 -13.47
C VAL A 161 10.06 -13.38 -13.72
N PHE A 162 9.57 -12.30 -14.33
CA PHE A 162 10.29 -11.07 -14.57
C PHE A 162 9.69 -9.97 -13.70
N PHE A 163 10.55 -9.27 -12.97
CA PHE A 163 10.17 -8.13 -12.14
C PHE A 163 10.74 -6.86 -12.78
N VAL A 164 9.85 -5.97 -13.22
CA VAL A 164 10.19 -4.72 -13.89
C VAL A 164 9.87 -3.55 -12.98
N SER A 165 10.82 -2.64 -12.86
CA SER A 165 10.63 -1.35 -12.21
C SER A 165 10.57 -0.25 -13.27
N SER A 166 9.52 0.55 -13.22
CA SER A 166 9.32 1.66 -14.15
C SER A 166 10.11 2.89 -13.74
N ASN A 167 10.45 3.02 -12.44
CA ASN A 167 11.15 4.20 -11.93
C ASN A 167 12.68 4.16 -12.12
N ASN A 168 13.28 2.96 -12.19
CA ASN A 168 14.74 2.81 -12.28
C ASN A 168 15.19 2.03 -13.53
N ASP A 169 14.27 1.74 -14.46
CA ASP A 169 14.48 0.96 -15.68
C ASP A 169 15.16 -0.40 -15.45
N SER A 170 14.97 -1.03 -14.28
CA SER A 170 15.59 -2.31 -13.96
C SER A 170 14.68 -3.49 -14.27
N LEU A 171 15.32 -4.61 -14.65
CA LEU A 171 14.67 -5.90 -14.84
C LEU A 171 15.45 -6.99 -14.10
N LEU A 172 14.75 -7.68 -13.22
CA LEU A 172 15.22 -8.88 -12.55
C LEU A 172 14.43 -10.08 -13.07
N ARG A 173 15.09 -11.22 -13.17
CA ARG A 173 14.52 -12.50 -13.59
C ARG A 173 14.69 -13.51 -12.48
N SER A 174 13.70 -14.36 -12.31
CA SER A 174 13.70 -15.44 -11.33
C SER A 174 12.92 -16.64 -11.87
N HIS A 175 12.99 -17.76 -11.16
CA HIS A 175 12.19 -18.94 -11.40
C HIS A 175 11.34 -19.28 -10.18
N VAL A 176 10.17 -19.85 -10.42
CA VAL A 176 9.28 -20.37 -9.38
C VAL A 176 9.07 -21.85 -9.60
N SER A 177 9.40 -22.63 -8.57
CA SER A 177 9.08 -24.05 -8.55
C SER A 177 7.65 -24.25 -8.06
N LEU A 178 6.81 -24.83 -8.90
CA LEU A 178 5.41 -25.12 -8.57
C LEU A 178 5.29 -26.46 -7.85
N SER A 179 4.81 -26.44 -6.62
CA SER A 179 4.43 -27.65 -5.90
C SER A 179 3.36 -28.45 -6.66
N ASN A 180 2.42 -27.74 -7.30
CA ASN A 180 1.32 -28.33 -8.07
C ASN A 180 0.98 -27.50 -9.32
N ALA A 181 1.48 -27.91 -10.48
CA ALA A 181 1.19 -27.24 -11.76
C ALA A 181 -0.31 -27.21 -12.09
N ASN A 182 -1.08 -28.26 -11.74
CA ASN A 182 -2.52 -28.28 -11.97
C ASN A 182 -3.26 -27.24 -11.12
N GLN A 183 -2.73 -26.90 -9.94
CA GLN A 183 -3.29 -25.82 -9.13
C GLN A 183 -3.08 -24.48 -9.81
N PHE A 184 -1.87 -24.19 -10.30
CA PHE A 184 -1.61 -22.98 -11.07
C PHE A 184 -2.54 -22.84 -12.29
N VAL A 185 -2.77 -23.93 -13.04
CA VAL A 185 -3.71 -23.93 -14.16
C VAL A 185 -5.12 -23.55 -13.70
N ARG A 186 -5.63 -24.18 -12.62
CA ARG A 186 -6.98 -23.90 -12.12
C ARG A 186 -7.16 -22.51 -11.53
N ASP A 187 -6.14 -22.00 -10.85
CA ASP A 187 -6.25 -20.77 -10.06
C ASP A 187 -5.88 -19.53 -10.89
N ILE A 188 -5.07 -19.67 -11.94
CA ILE A 188 -4.58 -18.56 -12.78
C ILE A 188 -5.02 -18.70 -14.24
N ILE A 189 -4.69 -19.82 -14.89
CA ILE A 189 -4.90 -19.96 -16.35
C ILE A 189 -6.39 -20.09 -16.70
N GLU A 190 -7.14 -20.98 -16.06
CA GLU A 190 -8.57 -21.19 -16.38
C GLU A 190 -9.44 -19.95 -16.12
N PRO A 191 -9.31 -19.23 -14.99
CA PRO A 191 -10.06 -17.99 -14.77
C PRO A 191 -9.72 -16.91 -15.80
N SER A 192 -8.45 -16.86 -16.25
CA SER A 192 -8.00 -15.85 -17.23
C SER A 192 -8.68 -15.95 -18.59
N LYS A 193 -9.23 -17.12 -18.95
CA LYS A 193 -9.97 -17.32 -20.21
C LYS A 193 -11.33 -16.62 -20.22
N GLN A 194 -11.85 -16.24 -19.05
CA GLN A 194 -13.13 -15.53 -18.91
C GLN A 194 -12.96 -14.01 -18.80
N TYR A 195 -11.72 -13.52 -18.81
CA TYR A 195 -11.43 -12.10 -18.68
C TYR A 195 -11.81 -11.33 -19.94
N GLY A 196 -12.17 -10.06 -19.75
CA GLY A 196 -12.58 -9.17 -20.83
C GLY A 196 -11.42 -8.82 -21.77
N VAL A 197 -11.75 -8.30 -22.96
CA VAL A 197 -10.76 -7.92 -23.96
C VAL A 197 -10.13 -6.57 -23.60
N PHE A 198 -8.81 -6.52 -23.67
CA PHE A 198 -8.01 -5.31 -23.51
C PHE A 198 -7.30 -4.96 -24.82
N LYS A 199 -7.20 -3.67 -25.11
CA LYS A 199 -6.46 -3.14 -26.25
C LYS A 199 -5.15 -2.53 -25.78
N GLU A 200 -4.08 -2.88 -26.48
CA GLU A 200 -2.79 -2.22 -26.33
C GLU A 200 -2.82 -0.86 -27.04
N VAL A 201 -2.36 0.17 -26.34
CA VAL A 201 -2.14 1.52 -26.87
C VAL A 201 -0.64 1.75 -26.85
N GLU A 202 -0.02 1.59 -28.01
CA GLU A 202 1.41 1.77 -28.20
C GLU A 202 1.82 3.24 -28.00
N ARG A 203 3.01 3.43 -27.44
CA ARG A 203 3.57 4.75 -27.17
C ARG A 203 5.04 4.77 -27.50
N ASP A 204 5.43 5.61 -28.44
CA ASP A 204 6.82 5.69 -28.90
C ASP A 204 7.76 6.11 -27.76
N GLY A 205 8.74 5.26 -27.43
CA GLY A 205 9.68 5.50 -26.34
C GLY A 205 9.11 5.27 -24.93
N TYR A 206 7.92 4.68 -24.77
CA TYR A 206 7.30 4.38 -23.46
C TYR A 206 6.67 2.98 -23.45
N THR A 207 6.40 2.44 -22.25
CA THR A 207 5.68 1.17 -22.14
C THR A 207 4.24 1.35 -22.56
N SER A 208 3.65 0.41 -23.29
CA SER A 208 2.26 0.53 -23.77
C SER A 208 1.25 0.68 -22.63
N LEU A 209 0.12 1.33 -22.91
CA LEU A 209 -1.04 1.31 -22.02
C LEU A 209 -1.97 0.16 -22.42
N TYR A 210 -2.73 -0.35 -21.45
CA TYR A 210 -3.70 -1.41 -21.68
C TYR A 210 -5.04 -0.98 -21.12
N VAL A 211 -6.01 -0.83 -22.01
CA VAL A 211 -7.34 -0.30 -21.71
C VAL A 211 -8.42 -1.30 -22.09
N ALA A 212 -9.51 -1.34 -21.31
CA ALA A 212 -10.64 -2.21 -21.62
C ALA A 212 -11.27 -1.83 -22.97
N ASN A 213 -11.57 -2.83 -23.79
CA ASN A 213 -12.17 -2.61 -25.11
C ASN A 213 -13.69 -2.46 -25.06
N ASP A 214 -14.32 -3.03 -24.03
CA ASP A 214 -15.76 -2.98 -23.83
C ASP A 214 -16.15 -1.87 -22.85
N LYS A 215 -17.42 -1.49 -22.87
CA LYS A 215 -18.00 -0.59 -21.87
C LYS A 215 -17.92 -1.21 -20.47
N ILE A 216 -17.85 -0.34 -19.46
CA ILE A 216 -17.68 -0.78 -18.07
C ILE A 216 -18.92 -0.37 -17.29
N GLU A 217 -19.60 -1.35 -16.70
CA GLU A 217 -20.66 -1.10 -15.73
C GLU A 217 -20.06 -0.98 -14.32
N SER A 218 -20.43 0.07 -13.61
CA SER A 218 -20.01 0.31 -12.22
C SER A 218 -21.11 1.00 -11.44
N VAL A 219 -21.18 0.74 -10.14
CA VAL A 219 -22.26 1.25 -9.28
C VAL A 219 -21.84 2.61 -8.74
N LYS A 220 -22.69 3.63 -8.91
CA LYS A 220 -22.63 4.87 -8.13
C LYS A 220 -23.14 4.57 -6.73
N TYR A 221 -22.38 4.99 -5.72
CA TYR A 221 -22.77 4.87 -4.31
C TYR A 221 -23.05 6.23 -3.69
N THR A 222 -24.00 6.26 -2.76
CA THR A 222 -24.13 7.37 -1.80
C THR A 222 -23.81 6.86 -0.40
N TYR A 223 -23.01 7.62 0.33
CA TYR A 223 -22.63 7.35 1.72
C TYR A 223 -23.02 8.50 2.63
N TYR A 224 -23.49 8.16 3.82
CA TYR A 224 -23.56 9.10 4.93
C TYR A 224 -22.22 9.09 5.68
N ILE A 225 -21.52 10.23 5.72
CA ILE A 225 -20.22 10.35 6.39
C ILE A 225 -20.36 11.15 7.68
N ASP A 226 -20.41 10.43 8.80
CA ASP A 226 -20.41 10.99 10.14
C ASP A 226 -19.00 11.41 10.57
N ASP A 227 -18.85 12.67 10.98
CA ASP A 227 -17.58 13.21 11.49
C ASP A 227 -17.18 12.61 12.86
N GLU A 228 -18.09 11.94 13.57
CA GLU A 228 -17.82 11.32 14.86
C GLU A 228 -17.34 9.86 14.77
N GLN A 229 -17.50 9.20 13.62
CA GLN A 229 -17.10 7.78 13.44
C GLN A 229 -15.61 7.55 13.69
N LEU A 230 -14.75 8.49 13.26
CA LEU A 230 -13.33 8.50 13.63
C LEU A 230 -13.03 9.73 14.48
N SER A 231 -13.07 9.52 15.79
CA SER A 231 -12.82 10.59 16.76
C SER A 231 -11.42 11.16 16.63
N LEU A 232 -11.34 12.49 16.49
CA LEU A 232 -10.09 13.25 16.54
C LEU A 232 -9.35 13.06 17.88
N GLU A 233 -10.07 12.76 18.96
CA GLU A 233 -9.47 12.42 20.24
C GLU A 233 -8.73 11.07 20.19
N SER A 234 -9.22 10.09 19.43
CA SER A 234 -8.50 8.82 19.23
C SER A 234 -7.17 9.07 18.51
N PHE A 235 -7.16 9.92 17.48
CA PHE A 235 -5.92 10.33 16.80
C PHE A 235 -4.96 11.07 17.71
N LYS A 236 -5.47 12.00 18.53
CA LYS A 236 -4.68 12.68 19.56
C LYS A 236 -4.01 11.68 20.50
N ASN A 237 -4.74 10.66 20.93
CA ASN A 237 -4.25 9.68 21.90
C ASN A 237 -3.17 8.75 21.33
N VAL A 238 -3.15 8.51 20.02
CA VAL A 238 -2.14 7.63 19.40
C VAL A 238 -0.96 8.38 18.77
N LEU A 239 -1.15 9.63 18.35
CA LEU A 239 -0.10 10.39 17.65
C LEU A 239 0.81 11.18 18.60
N PHE A 240 0.32 11.58 19.77
CA PHE A 240 1.09 12.35 20.75
C PHE A 240 1.67 11.43 21.82
N THR A 241 2.94 11.66 22.17
CA THR A 241 3.66 10.86 23.16
C THR A 241 3.01 10.92 24.55
N ASP A 242 2.55 12.10 24.96
CA ASP A 242 1.71 12.27 26.16
C ASP A 242 0.43 13.04 25.79
N PRO A 243 -0.70 12.34 25.60
CA PRO A 243 -1.97 12.97 25.22
C PRO A 243 -2.54 13.92 26.29
N ASN A 244 -2.09 13.85 27.55
CA ASN A 244 -2.67 14.64 28.66
C ASN A 244 -2.21 16.09 28.66
N ILE A 245 -1.05 16.38 28.08
CA ILE A 245 -0.50 17.73 27.97
C ILE A 245 -0.92 18.44 26.68
N VAL A 246 -1.63 17.73 25.79
CA VAL A 246 -2.02 18.25 24.48
C VAL A 246 -3.12 19.29 24.64
N GLN A 247 -2.86 20.50 24.14
CA GLN A 247 -3.79 21.61 24.14
C GLN A 247 -4.56 21.66 22.82
N ARG A 248 -5.88 21.76 22.90
CA ARG A 248 -6.77 21.95 21.75
C ARG A 248 -7.11 23.42 21.57
N THR A 249 -6.93 23.94 20.35
CA THR A 249 -7.33 25.30 19.95
C THR A 249 -8.24 25.22 18.73
N VAL A 250 -9.43 25.79 18.81
CA VAL A 250 -10.35 25.92 17.67
C VAL A 250 -10.08 27.27 17.01
N GLU A 251 -9.59 27.27 15.78
CA GLU A 251 -9.26 28.50 15.06
C GLU A 251 -10.43 29.04 14.24
N SER A 252 -11.27 28.14 13.72
CA SER A 252 -12.49 28.48 12.97
C SER A 252 -13.47 27.31 12.96
N THR A 253 -14.61 27.48 12.29
CA THR A 253 -15.57 26.39 12.06
C THR A 253 -15.01 25.25 11.21
N THR A 254 -13.94 25.48 10.45
CA THR A 254 -13.35 24.50 9.54
C THR A 254 -11.95 24.06 9.94
N SER A 255 -11.36 24.64 11.00
CA SER A 255 -9.99 24.33 11.42
C SER A 255 -9.80 24.33 12.93
N GLU A 256 -9.10 23.30 13.41
CA GLU A 256 -8.69 23.13 14.79
C GLU A 256 -7.26 22.56 14.87
N LYS A 257 -6.61 22.81 16.00
CA LYS A 257 -5.22 22.45 16.26
C LYS A 257 -5.06 21.75 17.61
N TYR A 258 -4.14 20.81 17.65
CA TYR A 258 -3.71 20.10 18.84
C TYR A 258 -2.18 20.20 18.94
N THR A 259 -1.65 20.56 20.09
CA THR A 259 -0.20 20.72 20.29
C THR A 259 0.23 20.39 21.71
N ASP A 260 1.40 19.76 21.86
CA ASP A 260 2.11 19.56 23.12
C ASP A 260 3.34 20.49 23.24
N GLY A 261 3.49 21.44 22.31
CA GLY A 261 4.65 22.33 22.18
C GLY A 261 5.79 21.78 21.33
N MET A 262 5.86 20.46 21.10
CA MET A 262 6.86 19.79 20.25
C MET A 262 6.29 19.26 18.94
N SER A 263 5.01 18.87 18.96
CA SER A 263 4.27 18.27 17.87
C SER A 263 3.01 19.08 17.60
N LEU A 264 2.54 19.06 16.35
CA LEU A 264 1.33 19.76 15.94
C LEU A 264 0.45 18.85 15.10
N MET A 265 -0.82 18.67 15.48
CA MET A 265 -1.85 18.09 14.64
C MET A 265 -2.85 19.19 14.25
N THR A 266 -2.95 19.43 12.95
CA THR A 266 -3.91 20.36 12.33
C THR A 266 -5.05 19.57 11.70
N VAL A 267 -6.28 20.06 11.83
CA VAL A 267 -7.47 19.45 11.23
C VAL A 267 -8.08 20.45 10.24
N ASP A 268 -8.41 19.94 9.05
CA ASP A 268 -9.17 20.64 8.02
C ASP A 268 -10.50 19.89 7.83
N ARG A 269 -11.59 20.48 8.34
CA ARG A 269 -12.94 19.90 8.24
C ARG A 269 -13.55 20.03 6.85
N ARG A 270 -13.07 20.97 6.03
CA ARG A 270 -13.52 21.10 4.64
C ARG A 270 -13.01 19.92 3.82
N LEU A 271 -11.73 19.57 3.97
CA LEU A 271 -11.12 18.42 3.29
C LEU A 271 -11.23 17.10 4.08
N LYS A 272 -11.96 17.09 5.20
CA LYS A 272 -12.07 15.97 6.15
C LYS A 272 -10.72 15.28 6.44
N SER A 273 -9.69 16.08 6.71
CA SER A 273 -8.31 15.59 6.90
C SER A 273 -7.66 16.10 8.17
N LEU A 274 -6.73 15.31 8.69
CA LEU A 274 -5.79 15.74 9.71
C LEU A 274 -4.35 15.67 9.16
N ASN A 275 -3.48 16.49 9.72
CA ASN A 275 -2.06 16.53 9.42
C ASN A 275 -1.27 16.73 10.71
N TYR A 276 -0.56 15.68 11.12
CA TYR A 276 0.37 15.67 12.24
C TYR A 276 1.80 15.95 11.76
N VAL A 277 2.54 16.77 12.49
CA VAL A 277 3.93 17.15 12.21
C VAL A 277 4.74 17.13 13.51
N TYR A 278 5.92 16.51 13.46
CA TYR A 278 6.93 16.58 14.51
C TYR A 278 8.22 17.21 13.94
N PRO A 279 8.40 18.54 14.07
CA PRO A 279 9.47 19.27 13.38
C PRO A 279 10.88 18.77 13.67
N ALA A 280 11.15 18.30 14.90
CA ALA A 280 12.48 17.85 15.28
C ALA A 280 12.94 16.56 14.57
N ALA A 281 12.04 15.84 13.89
CA ALA A 281 12.42 14.69 13.05
C ALA A 281 12.73 15.06 11.60
N GLU A 282 12.57 16.33 11.18
CA GLU A 282 12.85 16.71 9.80
C GLU A 282 14.28 16.32 9.40
N SER A 283 14.40 15.57 8.31
CA SER A 283 15.69 15.13 7.78
C SER A 283 15.64 15.03 6.27
N SER A 284 16.78 15.35 5.64
CA SER A 284 17.01 15.16 4.21
C SER A 284 17.79 13.87 3.91
N GLU A 285 18.13 13.08 4.92
CA GLU A 285 18.83 11.81 4.72
C GLU A 285 17.91 10.83 4.00
N ARG A 286 18.40 10.27 2.90
CA ARG A 286 17.64 9.31 2.11
C ARG A 286 17.46 8.02 2.89
N ILE A 287 16.23 7.54 2.98
CA ILE A 287 15.89 6.26 3.58
C ILE A 287 15.72 5.22 2.47
N GLU A 288 16.25 4.02 2.70
CA GLU A 288 16.10 2.92 1.76
C GLU A 288 14.62 2.53 1.56
N PRO A 289 14.18 2.23 0.31
CA PRO A 289 12.79 1.90 0.00
C PRO A 289 12.18 0.82 0.91
N SER A 290 12.93 -0.25 1.20
CA SER A 290 12.50 -1.34 2.08
C SER A 290 12.15 -0.85 3.49
N LYS A 291 13.08 -0.13 4.13
CA LYS A 291 12.91 0.45 5.46
C LYS A 291 11.76 1.45 5.45
N LEU A 292 11.71 2.30 4.44
CA LEU A 292 10.70 3.35 4.34
C LEU A 292 9.28 2.77 4.23
N LEU A 293 9.08 1.74 3.39
CA LEU A 293 7.78 1.07 3.29
C LEU A 293 7.40 0.36 4.59
N ASN A 294 8.31 -0.42 5.17
CA ASN A 294 8.06 -1.15 6.40
C ASN A 294 7.71 -0.21 7.56
N SER A 295 8.53 0.82 7.81
CA SER A 295 8.27 1.80 8.87
C SER A 295 6.94 2.52 8.66
N SER A 296 6.62 2.91 7.40
CA SER A 296 5.34 3.55 7.07
C SER A 296 4.14 2.63 7.34
N PHE A 297 4.22 1.37 6.92
CA PHE A 297 3.17 0.38 7.17
C PHE A 297 3.00 0.12 8.67
N GLU A 298 4.09 -0.17 9.39
CA GLU A 298 4.07 -0.45 10.83
C GLU A 298 3.50 0.72 11.62
N PHE A 299 3.96 1.96 11.38
CA PHE A 299 3.47 3.15 12.07
C PHE A 299 1.97 3.34 11.92
N ILE A 300 1.43 3.16 10.72
CA ILE A 300 -0.02 3.30 10.50
C ILE A 300 -0.75 2.13 11.17
N ASN A 301 -0.20 0.91 11.05
CA ASN A 301 -0.88 -0.31 11.45
C ASN A 301 -0.84 -0.59 12.96
N GLU A 302 0.19 -0.13 13.67
CA GLU A 302 0.36 -0.28 15.12
C GLU A 302 -0.88 0.21 15.88
N HIS A 303 -1.51 1.28 15.38
CA HIS A 303 -2.72 1.87 15.96
C HIS A 303 -4.00 1.59 15.15
N GLY A 304 -3.97 0.64 14.22
CA GLY A 304 -5.13 0.34 13.35
C GLY A 304 -5.52 1.50 12.44
N GLY A 305 -4.55 2.30 12.00
CA GLY A 305 -4.76 3.52 11.24
C GLY A 305 -5.28 3.31 9.81
N PHE A 306 -5.25 2.09 9.28
CA PHE A 306 -5.88 1.74 8.00
C PHE A 306 -7.40 1.56 8.19
N THR A 307 -8.09 2.68 8.34
CA THR A 307 -9.53 2.74 8.70
C THR A 307 -10.49 2.42 7.54
N ALA A 308 -9.95 2.11 6.36
CA ALA A 308 -10.69 1.66 5.17
C ALA A 308 -9.74 0.84 4.27
N ASP A 309 -10.16 0.47 3.05
CA ASP A 309 -9.27 -0.14 2.06
C ASP A 309 -8.30 0.91 1.49
N TYR A 310 -7.15 1.06 2.15
CA TYR A 310 -6.05 1.90 1.67
C TYR A 310 -4.96 1.03 1.06
N ARG A 311 -4.52 1.38 -0.14
CA ARG A 311 -3.49 0.62 -0.87
C ARG A 311 -2.31 1.50 -1.21
N TYR A 312 -1.12 0.93 -1.14
CA TYR A 312 0.12 1.62 -1.47
C TYR A 312 0.17 1.97 -2.97
N VAL A 313 0.39 3.25 -3.29
CA VAL A 313 0.36 3.74 -4.68
C VAL A 313 1.60 4.49 -5.12
N SER A 314 2.37 5.09 -4.20
CA SER A 314 3.59 5.81 -4.60
C SER A 314 4.57 6.00 -3.45
N THR A 315 5.84 6.10 -3.82
CA THR A 315 6.94 6.50 -2.94
C THR A 315 7.79 7.56 -3.61
N SER A 316 8.33 8.48 -2.81
CA SER A 316 9.35 9.44 -3.23
C SER A 316 10.53 9.35 -2.29
N THR A 317 11.58 8.65 -2.72
CA THR A 317 12.80 8.46 -1.89
C THR A 317 13.57 9.76 -1.65
N SER A 318 13.45 10.76 -2.53
CA SER A 318 14.05 12.09 -2.31
C SER A 318 13.34 12.90 -1.24
N LYS A 319 12.07 12.59 -0.96
CA LYS A 319 11.25 13.23 0.07
C LYS A 319 10.98 12.30 1.25
N ASN A 320 11.48 11.07 1.25
CA ASN A 320 11.11 10.00 2.17
C ASN A 320 9.58 9.91 2.39
N GLN A 321 8.82 10.02 1.30
CA GLN A 321 7.36 10.07 1.34
C GLN A 321 6.76 8.76 0.82
N LEU A 322 5.70 8.25 1.48
CA LEU A 322 4.81 7.22 0.93
C LEU A 322 3.38 7.71 0.90
N ASP A 323 2.65 7.28 -0.13
CA ASP A 323 1.23 7.52 -0.27
C ASP A 323 0.44 6.21 -0.38
N TYR A 324 -0.66 6.15 0.36
CA TYR A 324 -1.69 5.13 0.27
C TYR A 324 -2.99 5.77 -0.18
N GLN A 325 -3.60 5.24 -1.23
CA GLN A 325 -4.83 5.72 -1.81
C GLN A 325 -6.01 4.94 -1.24
N LEU A 326 -7.11 5.63 -0.93
CA LEU A 326 -8.39 5.00 -0.61
C LEU A 326 -8.94 4.28 -1.84
N TYR A 327 -9.44 3.07 -1.66
CA TYR A 327 -10.14 2.26 -2.64
C TYR A 327 -11.57 1.95 -2.16
N LEU A 328 -12.50 1.84 -3.10
CA LEU A 328 -13.84 1.31 -2.89
C LEU A 328 -14.09 0.26 -3.97
N GLU A 329 -14.52 -0.94 -3.58
CA GLU A 329 -14.80 -2.06 -4.50
C GLU A 329 -13.67 -2.34 -5.53
N GLY A 330 -12.42 -2.11 -5.13
CA GLY A 330 -11.23 -2.32 -5.97
C GLY A 330 -10.85 -1.16 -6.89
N LEU A 331 -11.60 -0.06 -6.91
CA LEU A 331 -11.30 1.14 -7.69
C LEU A 331 -10.76 2.27 -6.79
N PRO A 332 -9.76 3.04 -7.23
CA PRO A 332 -9.23 4.16 -6.43
C PRO A 332 -10.25 5.29 -6.31
N VAL A 333 -10.28 5.95 -5.16
CA VAL A 333 -11.19 7.07 -4.86
C VAL A 333 -10.44 8.40 -4.91
N TYR A 334 -10.87 9.32 -5.76
CA TYR A 334 -10.28 10.66 -5.91
C TYR A 334 -11.29 11.74 -5.52
N SER A 335 -10.79 12.86 -5.01
CA SER A 335 -11.61 14.01 -4.65
C SER A 335 -10.77 15.28 -4.52
N ASP A 336 -11.38 16.40 -4.87
CA ASP A 336 -10.96 17.76 -4.56
C ASP A 336 -11.68 18.34 -3.33
N GLN A 337 -12.75 17.68 -2.88
CA GLN A 337 -13.59 18.09 -1.75
C GLN A 337 -13.24 17.34 -0.45
N ALA A 338 -12.53 16.22 -0.54
CA ALA A 338 -12.04 15.46 0.61
C ALA A 338 -10.65 14.88 0.35
N THR A 339 -9.85 14.70 1.39
CA THR A 339 -8.58 13.99 1.27
C THR A 339 -8.85 12.49 1.17
N THR A 340 -8.37 11.84 0.13
CA THR A 340 -8.55 10.39 -0.06
C THR A 340 -7.24 9.60 0.03
N ARG A 341 -6.14 10.28 0.40
CA ARG A 341 -4.81 9.68 0.56
C ARG A 341 -4.34 9.76 2.01
N ILE A 342 -3.68 8.70 2.46
CA ILE A 342 -2.79 8.73 3.61
C ILE A 342 -1.37 8.97 3.09
N THR A 343 -0.71 10.01 3.59
CA THR A 343 0.66 10.37 3.24
C THR A 343 1.53 10.37 4.49
N THR A 344 2.63 9.61 4.46
CA THR A 344 3.67 9.64 5.48
C THR A 344 4.93 10.29 4.91
N VAL A 345 5.63 11.07 5.72
CA VAL A 345 6.95 11.63 5.40
C VAL A 345 7.85 11.33 6.58
N TRP A 346 8.96 10.67 6.31
CA TRP A 346 9.90 10.21 7.34
C TRP A 346 11.15 11.07 7.38
N GLY A 347 11.68 11.28 8.57
CA GLY A 347 12.99 11.85 8.73
C GLY A 347 13.85 11.00 9.66
N ASP A 348 14.59 11.60 10.58
CA ASP A 348 15.54 10.84 11.38
C ASP A 348 14.83 10.00 12.46
N ASN A 349 14.94 8.69 12.34
CA ASN A 349 14.43 7.65 13.26
C ASN A 349 12.94 7.66 13.60
N ARG A 350 12.13 8.61 13.09
CA ARG A 350 10.67 8.67 13.30
C ARG A 350 9.96 9.43 12.19
N ILE A 351 8.63 9.37 12.22
CA ILE A 351 7.79 10.11 11.28
C ILE A 351 7.92 11.63 11.50
N PHE A 352 8.13 12.37 10.41
CA PHE A 352 8.15 13.84 10.40
C PHE A 352 6.75 14.40 10.16
N ARG A 353 6.01 13.82 9.21
CA ARG A 353 4.65 14.26 8.84
C ARG A 353 3.74 13.09 8.54
N TYR A 354 2.50 13.19 8.99
CA TYR A 354 1.44 12.23 8.72
C TYR A 354 0.15 12.96 8.37
N LYS A 355 -0.27 12.88 7.11
CA LYS A 355 -1.52 13.46 6.62
C LYS A 355 -2.49 12.35 6.24
N ARG A 356 -3.75 12.44 6.67
CA ARG A 356 -4.76 11.43 6.35
C ARG A 356 -6.19 11.97 6.44
N PRO A 357 -7.16 11.31 5.80
CA PRO A 357 -8.57 11.49 6.13
C PRO A 357 -8.91 11.02 7.54
N TYR A 358 -9.92 11.65 8.14
CA TYR A 358 -10.53 11.20 9.40
C TYR A 358 -11.98 10.73 9.19
N PHE A 359 -12.30 10.13 8.05
CA PHE A 359 -13.62 9.53 7.81
C PHE A 359 -13.52 8.08 7.31
N THR A 360 -14.64 7.36 7.37
CA THR A 360 -14.81 6.03 6.76
C THR A 360 -16.00 6.03 5.80
N LEU A 361 -16.11 4.96 5.00
CA LEU A 361 -17.19 4.73 4.04
C LEU A 361 -17.93 3.44 4.44
N ASP A 362 -18.57 3.45 5.62
CA ASP A 362 -19.21 2.25 6.19
C ASP A 362 -20.75 2.26 6.09
N MET A 363 -21.36 3.43 5.85
CA MET A 363 -22.82 3.61 5.80
C MET A 363 -23.27 3.99 4.39
N ASP A 364 -23.35 3.00 3.50
CA ASP A 364 -23.95 3.21 2.18
C ASP A 364 -25.48 3.32 2.28
N ILE A 365 -26.09 3.99 1.31
CA ILE A 365 -27.55 4.11 1.18
C ILE A 365 -27.99 3.21 0.01
N PRO A 366 -28.46 1.98 0.27
CA PRO A 366 -28.73 1.01 -0.80
C PRO A 366 -29.78 1.47 -1.82
N SER A 367 -30.76 2.27 -1.39
CA SER A 367 -31.82 2.81 -2.24
C SER A 367 -31.34 3.83 -3.27
N GLU A 368 -30.12 4.37 -3.10
CA GLU A 368 -29.54 5.36 -4.01
C GLU A 368 -28.46 4.79 -4.92
N LYS A 369 -28.23 3.46 -4.85
CA LYS A 369 -27.32 2.78 -5.76
C LYS A 369 -27.85 2.87 -7.18
N GLU A 370 -27.00 3.31 -8.10
CA GLU A 370 -27.34 3.45 -9.50
C GLU A 370 -26.25 2.80 -10.35
N ILE A 371 -26.62 1.93 -11.31
CA ILE A 371 -25.65 1.40 -12.26
C ILE A 371 -25.33 2.48 -13.30
N LYS A 372 -24.05 2.83 -13.42
CA LYS A 372 -23.53 3.72 -14.45
C LYS A 372 -22.77 2.91 -15.49
N GLU A 373 -23.08 3.15 -16.76
CA GLU A 373 -22.33 2.63 -17.88
C GLU A 373 -21.27 3.66 -18.29
N LEU A 374 -20.00 3.26 -18.28
CA LEU A 374 -18.89 4.06 -18.74
C LEU A 374 -18.49 3.66 -20.17
N PRO A 375 -18.03 4.62 -20.99
CA PRO A 375 -17.45 4.32 -22.29
C PRO A 375 -16.25 3.38 -22.13
N SER A 376 -15.94 2.63 -23.17
CA SER A 376 -14.75 1.78 -23.18
C SER A 376 -13.48 2.62 -23.04
N GLY A 377 -12.40 2.00 -22.58
CA GLY A 377 -11.11 2.68 -22.49
C GLY A 377 -10.54 3.02 -23.87
N THR A 378 -10.92 2.28 -24.92
CA THR A 378 -10.57 2.59 -26.31
C THR A 378 -11.24 3.86 -26.81
N GLU A 379 -12.52 4.06 -26.52
CA GLU A 379 -13.22 5.32 -26.81
C GLU A 379 -12.60 6.50 -26.06
N ILE A 380 -12.16 6.30 -24.81
CA ILE A 380 -11.46 7.34 -24.03
C ILE A 380 -10.13 7.73 -24.66
N VAL A 381 -9.34 6.75 -25.09
CA VAL A 381 -8.05 6.99 -25.75
C VAL A 381 -8.24 7.74 -27.07
N GLU A 382 -9.25 7.35 -27.87
CA GLU A 382 -9.61 8.05 -29.11
C GLU A 382 -10.01 9.51 -28.88
N LYS A 383 -10.79 9.77 -27.81
CA LYS A 383 -11.14 11.14 -27.40
C LYS A 383 -9.90 11.93 -26.99
N ILE A 384 -9.03 11.36 -26.15
CA ILE A 384 -7.76 11.98 -25.74
C ILE A 384 -6.92 12.39 -26.96
N HIS A 385 -6.79 11.49 -27.95
CA HIS A 385 -6.09 11.77 -29.20
C HIS A 385 -6.70 12.93 -29.98
N THR A 386 -8.02 13.00 -30.05
CA THR A 386 -8.73 14.00 -30.87
C THR A 386 -8.55 15.42 -30.34
N LEU A 387 -8.34 15.58 -29.03
CA LEU A 387 -8.39 16.88 -28.37
C LEU A 387 -7.02 17.54 -28.22
N ASN A 388 -5.92 16.82 -28.50
CA ASN A 388 -4.51 17.30 -28.50
C ASN A 388 -4.04 18.05 -27.23
N ASN A 389 -4.84 18.09 -26.16
CA ASN A 389 -4.49 18.78 -24.91
C ASN A 389 -3.74 17.86 -23.92
N ILE A 390 -3.75 16.55 -24.16
CA ILE A 390 -3.07 15.56 -23.33
C ILE A 390 -2.20 14.70 -24.26
N VAL A 391 -0.88 14.73 -24.05
CA VAL A 391 0.07 13.92 -24.82
C VAL A 391 0.15 12.52 -24.19
N LEU A 392 -0.10 11.46 -24.96
CA LEU A 392 -0.10 10.08 -24.44
C LEU A 392 1.23 9.65 -23.83
N SER A 393 2.36 10.21 -24.29
CA SER A 393 3.69 9.98 -23.71
C SER A 393 3.77 10.42 -22.24
N ASP A 394 2.93 11.38 -21.83
CA ASP A 394 2.95 11.97 -20.50
C ASP A 394 1.96 11.27 -19.53
N ILE A 395 1.24 10.25 -20.01
CA ILE A 395 0.24 9.53 -19.22
C ILE A 395 0.88 8.30 -18.58
N ASP A 396 0.89 8.19 -17.26
CA ASP A 396 1.37 6.97 -16.61
C ASP A 396 0.37 5.83 -16.77
N GLU A 397 -0.92 6.13 -16.61
CA GLU A 397 -2.01 5.16 -16.69
C GLU A 397 -3.37 5.82 -16.97
N ILE A 398 -4.30 5.07 -17.55
CA ILE A 398 -5.71 5.46 -17.70
C ILE A 398 -6.55 4.46 -16.89
N VAL A 399 -7.23 4.95 -15.85
CA VAL A 399 -7.95 4.10 -14.90
C VAL A 399 -9.40 4.54 -14.73
N VAL A 400 -10.27 3.58 -14.42
CA VAL A 400 -11.56 3.88 -13.80
C VAL A 400 -11.33 4.04 -12.29
N GLY A 401 -11.94 5.06 -11.70
CA GLY A 401 -11.92 5.33 -10.27
C GLY A 401 -13.25 5.92 -9.82
N TYR A 402 -13.44 6.13 -8.53
CA TYR A 402 -14.56 6.90 -8.00
C TYR A 402 -14.18 8.36 -7.80
N TYR A 403 -15.03 9.26 -8.25
CA TYR A 403 -14.96 10.67 -7.87
C TYR A 403 -15.89 10.91 -6.68
N LEU A 404 -15.31 11.27 -5.54
CA LEU A 404 -16.03 11.53 -4.30
C LEU A 404 -16.39 13.02 -4.23
N THR A 405 -17.69 13.30 -4.18
CA THR A 405 -18.26 14.65 -4.08
C THR A 405 -19.27 14.72 -2.94
N LYS A 406 -19.28 15.83 -2.22
CA LYS A 406 -20.25 16.12 -1.16
C LYS A 406 -21.53 16.71 -1.77
N GLU A 407 -22.69 16.26 -1.31
CA GLU A 407 -23.96 16.92 -1.64
C GLU A 407 -24.15 18.22 -0.84
N GLU A 408 -24.79 19.20 -1.47
CA GLU A 408 -25.04 20.49 -0.83
C GLU A 408 -26.04 20.33 0.33
N ASN A 409 -25.68 20.86 1.50
CA ASN A 409 -26.50 20.90 2.72
C ASN A 409 -26.74 19.57 3.47
N GLU A 410 -26.11 18.48 3.05
CA GLU A 410 -26.21 17.17 3.72
C GLU A 410 -24.83 16.62 4.14
N GLN A 411 -24.80 15.63 5.03
CA GLN A 411 -23.61 14.80 5.29
C GLN A 411 -23.50 13.64 4.28
N LEU A 412 -24.17 13.77 3.13
CA LEU A 412 -24.14 12.79 2.07
C LEU A 412 -22.99 13.05 1.09
N PHE A 413 -22.39 11.94 0.66
CA PHE A 413 -21.29 11.92 -0.27
C PHE A 413 -21.57 10.91 -1.37
N ASN A 414 -21.49 11.38 -2.61
CA ASN A 414 -21.60 10.56 -3.80
C ASN A 414 -20.21 10.06 -4.22
N LEU A 415 -20.11 8.78 -4.57
CA LEU A 415 -18.99 8.19 -5.27
C LEU A 415 -19.45 7.76 -6.66
N GLU A 416 -19.13 8.59 -7.65
CA GLU A 416 -19.50 8.33 -9.04
C GLU A 416 -18.32 7.71 -9.79
N PRO A 417 -18.50 6.57 -10.48
CA PRO A 417 -17.42 5.96 -11.26
C PRO A 417 -17.10 6.83 -12.47
N ARG A 418 -15.82 7.11 -12.70
CA ARG A 418 -15.32 8.00 -13.76
C ARG A 418 -13.97 7.55 -14.29
N TRP A 419 -13.61 8.05 -15.47
CA TRP A 419 -12.27 7.86 -16.04
C TRP A 419 -11.29 8.92 -15.55
N PHE A 420 -10.08 8.48 -15.24
CA PHE A 420 -8.98 9.30 -14.78
C PHE A 420 -7.72 9.02 -15.58
N VAL A 421 -6.94 10.07 -15.83
CA VAL A 421 -5.56 9.99 -16.31
C VAL A 421 -4.64 10.18 -15.11
N ILE A 422 -3.68 9.27 -14.94
CA ILE A 422 -2.60 9.39 -13.96
C ILE A 422 -1.38 9.97 -14.66
N ARG A 423 -0.78 11.01 -14.08
CA ARG A 423 0.42 11.67 -14.59
C ARG A 423 1.30 12.11 -13.42
N ASN A 424 2.53 11.64 -13.37
CA ASN A 424 3.50 11.89 -12.30
C ASN A 424 2.89 11.66 -10.91
N GLY A 425 2.08 10.61 -10.75
CA GLY A 425 1.37 10.27 -9.51
C GLY A 425 0.18 11.18 -9.13
N ALA A 426 -0.11 12.20 -9.93
CA ALA A 426 -1.33 13.01 -9.84
C ALA A 426 -2.44 12.45 -10.73
N TRP A 427 -3.69 12.67 -10.35
CA TRP A 427 -4.86 12.26 -11.12
C TRP A 427 -5.47 13.47 -11.82
N ILE A 428 -6.05 13.24 -13.00
CA ILE A 428 -6.81 14.22 -13.77
C ILE A 428 -8.15 13.55 -14.11
N LEU A 429 -9.25 14.13 -13.64
CA LEU A 429 -10.60 13.67 -13.97
C LEU A 429 -10.90 13.97 -15.44
N LEU A 430 -11.30 12.95 -16.20
CA LEU A 430 -11.79 13.16 -17.56
C LEU A 430 -13.26 13.55 -17.52
N THR A 431 -13.55 14.84 -17.70
CA THR A 431 -14.93 15.34 -17.80
C THR A 431 -15.45 15.27 -19.24
N PRO A 432 -16.77 15.19 -19.45
CA PRO A 432 -17.34 15.29 -20.79
C PRO A 432 -16.87 16.55 -21.53
N ASP A 433 -16.79 17.70 -20.85
CA ASP A 433 -16.30 18.96 -21.43
C ASP A 433 -14.83 18.85 -21.88
N MET A 434 -13.98 18.23 -21.07
CA MET A 434 -12.59 17.96 -21.42
C MET A 434 -12.46 16.98 -22.58
N LEU A 435 -13.48 16.15 -22.82
CA LEU A 435 -13.55 15.15 -23.88
C LEU A 435 -14.37 15.62 -25.11
N GLY A 436 -14.70 16.91 -25.21
CA GLY A 436 -15.43 17.49 -26.35
C GLY A 436 -16.93 17.19 -26.36
N GLY A 437 -17.50 16.76 -25.24
CA GLY A 437 -18.93 16.54 -25.07
C GLY A 437 -19.73 17.85 -25.04
N VAL A 438 -20.85 17.88 -25.75
CA VAL A 438 -21.81 18.99 -25.67
C VAL A 438 -22.52 18.92 -24.32
N LYS A 439 -22.61 20.05 -23.59
CA LYS A 439 -23.51 20.20 -22.45
C LYS A 439 -24.91 19.80 -22.88
N ASN A 440 -25.41 18.65 -22.43
CA ASN A 440 -26.86 18.47 -22.33
C ASN A 440 -27.32 19.30 -21.15
N GLY A 441 -27.46 20.60 -21.39
CA GLY A 441 -28.08 21.54 -20.48
C GLY A 441 -29.57 21.22 -20.40
N LEU A 442 -30.00 20.74 -19.24
CA LEU A 442 -31.30 21.07 -18.69
C LEU A 442 -31.01 21.55 -17.27
N GLU A 443 -30.92 22.87 -17.14
CA GLU A 443 -31.41 23.57 -15.94
C GLU A 443 -32.91 23.30 -15.76
#